data_AF-A0A537RWY6-F1
#
_entry.id   AF-A0A537RWY6-F1
#
_cell.length_a   1.000
_cell.length_b   1.000
_cell.length_c   1.000
_cell.angle_alpha   90.00
_cell.angle_beta   90.00
_cell.angle_gamma   90.00
#
_symmetry.space_group_name_H-M   'P 1'
#
loop_
_entity.id
_entity.type
_entity.pdbx_description
1 polymer ?
#
loop_
_entity_poly.entity_id
_entity_poly.type
_entity_poly.pdbx_seq_one_letter_code
_entity_poly.pdbx_strand_id
1 'polypeptide(L)'
;MKLVGEGKIDFVLGQISTLAGEGGRIGKAIVKRNDGSTFEIACDALLPFFGLTMKLGPVADWGMAMKDGEYILVDTATFESSVPGIFAIGDINWYPGKLKLILSGFHEGALMAQKAYHYVYPGKRLVFQYTTSSTSLQKKLGVAQSA
;
A
#
# COMPACT_ATOMS: atom_id res chain seq x y z
N MET A 1 0.33 -5.54 33.08
CA MET A 1 0.97 -6.46 34.04
C MET A 1 0.01 -7.25 34.93
N LYS A 2 -1.28 -6.92 35.05
CA LYS A 2 -2.21 -7.65 35.92
C LYS A 2 -2.28 -9.17 35.65
N LEU A 3 -2.43 -9.59 34.39
CA LEU A 3 -2.51 -11.01 34.02
C LEU A 3 -1.21 -11.78 34.25
N VAL A 4 -0.06 -11.12 34.07
CA VAL A 4 1.26 -11.71 34.37
C VAL A 4 1.41 -11.87 35.89
N GLY A 5 1.03 -10.87 36.67
CA GLY A 5 1.05 -10.95 38.15
C GLY A 5 0.08 -11.97 38.73
N GLU A 6 -1.01 -12.29 38.00
CA GLU A 6 -1.95 -13.35 38.34
C GLU A 6 -1.52 -14.75 37.83
N GLY A 7 -0.37 -14.87 37.13
CA GLY A 7 0.12 -16.14 36.58
C GLY A 7 -0.71 -16.70 35.43
N LYS A 8 -1.55 -15.87 34.78
CA LYS A 8 -2.42 -16.30 33.66
C LYS A 8 -1.73 -16.19 32.29
N ILE A 9 -0.65 -15.43 32.20
CA ILE A 9 0.13 -15.23 30.99
C ILE A 9 1.61 -15.23 31.37
N ASP A 10 2.39 -16.06 30.69
CA ASP A 10 3.85 -15.99 30.72
C ASP A 10 4.32 -14.89 29.77
N PHE A 11 4.92 -13.84 30.33
CA PHE A 11 5.58 -12.82 29.53
C PHE A 11 7.07 -13.14 29.47
N VAL A 12 7.60 -13.25 28.24
CA VAL A 12 9.04 -13.46 28.03
C VAL A 12 9.61 -12.43 27.07
N LEU A 13 10.74 -11.84 27.47
CA LEU A 13 11.55 -10.98 26.62
C LEU A 13 12.60 -11.82 25.87
N GLY A 14 12.52 -11.84 24.55
CA GLY A 14 13.45 -12.59 23.69
C GLY A 14 12.98 -12.64 22.24
N GLN A 15 13.63 -13.48 21.45
CA GLN A 15 13.31 -13.72 20.04
C GLN A 15 13.14 -15.22 19.79
N ILE A 16 12.09 -15.60 19.09
CA ILE A 16 11.92 -16.99 18.65
C ILE A 16 12.98 -17.28 17.58
N SER A 17 13.84 -18.26 17.84
CA SER A 17 14.91 -18.67 16.92
C SER A 17 14.55 -19.91 16.10
N THR A 18 13.69 -20.78 16.62
CA THR A 18 13.36 -22.06 15.99
C THR A 18 11.95 -22.52 16.39
N LEU A 19 11.26 -23.16 15.46
CA LEU A 19 9.98 -23.85 15.71
C LEU A 19 10.20 -25.35 15.55
N ALA A 20 9.66 -26.16 16.46
CA ALA A 20 9.72 -27.61 16.37
C ALA A 20 8.32 -28.23 16.48
N GLY A 21 8.10 -29.28 15.72
CA GLY A 21 6.83 -30.00 15.65
C GLY A 21 6.81 -31.01 14.49
N GLU A 22 5.75 -31.80 14.41
CA GLU A 22 5.63 -32.90 13.45
C GLU A 22 4.34 -32.74 12.62
N GLY A 23 4.35 -33.26 11.39
CA GLY A 23 3.16 -33.28 10.53
C GLY A 23 2.58 -31.89 10.20
N GLY A 24 3.42 -30.85 10.16
CA GLY A 24 2.98 -29.47 9.90
C GLY A 24 2.30 -28.79 11.10
N ARG A 25 2.31 -29.40 12.29
CA ARG A 25 1.81 -28.81 13.54
C ARG A 25 2.98 -28.41 14.42
N ILE A 26 2.91 -27.22 15.01
CA ILE A 26 3.88 -26.80 16.03
C ILE A 26 3.61 -27.55 17.33
N GLY A 27 4.68 -27.91 18.04
CA GLY A 27 4.61 -28.41 19.43
C GLY A 27 5.43 -27.56 20.40
N LYS A 28 6.46 -26.86 19.93
CA LYS A 28 7.23 -25.91 20.74
C LYS A 28 7.93 -24.83 19.92
N ALA A 29 8.21 -23.71 20.58
CA ALA A 29 9.10 -22.65 20.09
C ALA A 29 10.36 -22.57 20.96
N ILE A 30 11.52 -22.43 20.34
CA ILE A 30 12.79 -22.14 21.01
C ILE A 30 12.98 -20.63 20.99
N VAL A 31 13.15 -20.05 22.18
CA VAL A 31 13.32 -18.60 22.37
C VAL A 31 14.73 -18.33 22.87
N LYS A 32 15.41 -17.41 22.18
CA LYS A 32 16.71 -16.87 22.58
C LYS A 32 16.51 -15.59 23.38
N ARG A 33 17.15 -15.51 24.54
CA ARG A 33 17.21 -14.31 25.38
C ARG A 33 18.36 -13.39 24.97
N ASN A 34 18.34 -12.17 25.48
CA ASN A 34 19.37 -11.16 25.20
C ASN A 34 20.75 -11.54 25.76
N ASP A 35 20.80 -12.40 26.79
CA ASP A 35 22.04 -12.95 27.37
C ASP A 35 22.63 -14.12 26.55
N GLY A 36 21.97 -14.50 25.45
CA GLY A 36 22.40 -15.60 24.59
C GLY A 36 21.90 -16.97 25.02
N SER A 37 21.29 -17.11 26.20
CA SER A 37 20.65 -18.36 26.63
C SER A 37 19.40 -18.67 25.81
N THR A 38 19.04 -19.95 25.74
CA THR A 38 17.83 -20.41 25.04
C THR A 38 16.96 -21.24 25.96
N PHE A 39 15.65 -21.23 25.72
CA PHE A 39 14.68 -22.06 26.43
C PHE A 39 13.51 -22.41 25.51
N GLU A 40 12.74 -23.41 25.89
CA GLU A 40 11.61 -23.92 25.09
C GLU A 40 10.26 -23.47 25.68
N ILE A 41 9.32 -23.14 24.81
CA ILE A 41 7.91 -22.89 25.15
C ILE A 41 7.07 -23.91 24.40
N ALA A 42 6.36 -24.78 25.12
CA ALA A 42 5.38 -25.67 24.52
C ALA A 42 4.20 -24.85 23.98
N CYS A 43 3.84 -25.06 22.72
CA CYS A 43 2.72 -24.36 22.10
C CYS A 43 2.14 -25.13 20.91
N ASP A 44 0.81 -25.08 20.79
CA ASP A 44 0.07 -25.69 19.66
C ASP A 44 -0.21 -24.70 18.53
N ALA A 45 -0.03 -23.40 18.81
CA ALA A 45 -0.24 -22.33 17.86
C ALA A 45 0.76 -21.18 18.09
N LEU A 46 1.19 -20.57 16.99
CA LEU A 46 2.00 -19.34 17.00
C LEU A 46 1.23 -18.25 16.26
N LEU A 47 1.03 -17.11 16.91
CA LEU A 47 0.35 -15.95 16.35
C LEU A 47 1.34 -14.78 16.23
N PRO A 48 2.03 -14.63 15.08
CA PRO A 48 3.01 -13.57 14.89
C PRO A 48 2.31 -12.24 14.57
N PHE A 49 2.46 -11.25 15.46
CA PHE A 49 1.98 -9.89 15.27
C PHE A 49 3.14 -8.91 15.02
N PHE A 50 3.97 -9.18 14.00
CA PHE A 50 5.15 -8.36 13.65
C PHE A 50 4.82 -7.04 12.93
N GLY A 51 3.54 -6.79 12.66
CA GLY A 51 3.11 -5.70 11.79
C GLY A 51 2.98 -6.15 10.34
N LEU A 52 2.91 -5.17 9.43
CA LEU A 52 2.68 -5.39 8.00
C LEU A 52 3.94 -5.07 7.20
N THR A 53 4.14 -5.77 6.09
CA THR A 53 5.16 -5.47 5.09
C THR A 53 4.50 -5.27 3.74
N MET A 54 4.97 -4.27 2.98
CA MET A 54 4.47 -4.03 1.63
C MET A 54 5.22 -4.93 0.66
N LYS A 55 4.47 -5.73 -0.09
CA LYS A 55 4.97 -6.46 -1.26
C LYS A 55 4.17 -6.01 -2.47
N LEU A 56 4.83 -5.89 -3.62
CA LEU A 56 4.17 -5.51 -4.88
C LEU A 56 2.98 -6.42 -5.20
N GLY A 57 3.12 -7.72 -4.88
CA GLY A 57 2.04 -8.68 -4.99
C GLY A 57 1.59 -8.85 -6.46
N PRO A 58 0.28 -9.00 -6.72
CA PRO A 58 -0.25 -9.36 -8.04
C PRO A 58 0.08 -8.35 -9.16
N VAL A 59 0.37 -7.09 -8.81
CA VAL A 59 0.64 -6.02 -9.78
C VAL A 59 1.83 -6.36 -10.68
N ALA A 60 2.79 -7.13 -10.17
CA ALA A 60 3.95 -7.60 -10.95
C ALA A 60 3.56 -8.43 -12.18
N ASP A 61 2.42 -9.13 -12.11
CA ASP A 61 2.01 -10.12 -13.11
C ASP A 61 0.95 -9.59 -14.10
N TRP A 62 0.61 -8.30 -14.03
CA TRP A 62 -0.44 -7.70 -14.87
C TRP A 62 0.01 -7.37 -16.31
N GLY A 63 1.25 -7.70 -16.68
CA GLY A 63 1.77 -7.48 -18.03
C GLY A 63 2.04 -6.02 -18.39
N MET A 64 2.10 -5.12 -17.40
CA MET A 64 2.49 -3.74 -17.59
C MET A 64 4.02 -3.63 -17.70
N ALA A 65 4.50 -2.60 -18.40
CA ALA A 65 5.93 -2.31 -18.44
C ALA A 65 6.41 -1.83 -17.05
N MET A 66 7.40 -2.52 -16.49
CA MET A 66 7.91 -2.26 -15.15
C MET A 66 9.37 -1.82 -15.19
N LYS A 67 9.75 -0.88 -14.31
CA LYS A 67 11.13 -0.56 -13.98
C LYS A 67 11.59 -1.44 -12.83
N ASP A 68 12.66 -2.20 -13.07
CA ASP A 68 13.31 -3.08 -12.09
C ASP A 68 12.36 -4.14 -11.48
N GLY A 69 11.23 -4.42 -12.13
CA GLY A 69 10.19 -5.31 -11.62
C GLY A 69 9.39 -4.76 -10.42
N GLU A 70 9.62 -3.50 -10.02
CA GLU A 70 9.02 -2.91 -8.81
C GLU A 70 8.05 -1.75 -9.09
N TYR A 71 8.32 -0.96 -10.14
CA TYR A 71 7.59 0.28 -10.41
C TYR A 71 6.96 0.28 -11.80
N ILE A 72 5.74 0.78 -11.92
CA ILE A 72 5.04 0.88 -13.20
C ILE A 72 5.61 2.05 -13.99
N LEU A 73 6.07 1.79 -15.22
CA LEU A 73 6.50 2.86 -16.14
C LEU A 73 5.29 3.66 -16.63
N VAL A 74 5.38 4.99 -16.61
CA VAL A 74 4.29 5.88 -17.02
C VAL A 74 4.76 7.02 -17.92
N ASP A 75 3.84 7.54 -18.73
CA ASP A 75 3.99 8.80 -19.47
C ASP A 75 3.87 10.00 -18.52
N THR A 76 4.72 11.02 -18.65
CA THR A 76 4.74 12.17 -17.71
C THR A 76 3.66 13.21 -17.98
N ALA A 77 3.03 13.21 -19.16
CA ALA A 77 1.94 14.14 -19.47
C ALA A 77 0.58 13.64 -18.95
N THR A 78 0.43 12.32 -18.79
CA THR A 78 -0.85 11.68 -18.48
C THR A 78 -0.82 10.72 -17.30
N PHE A 79 0.37 10.25 -16.91
CA PHE A 79 0.58 9.15 -15.95
C PHE A 79 -0.12 7.85 -16.34
N GLU A 80 -0.34 7.66 -17.64
CA GLU A 80 -0.84 6.43 -18.24
C GLU A 80 0.28 5.40 -18.36
N SER A 81 -0.03 4.14 -18.08
CA SER A 81 0.91 3.03 -18.21
C SER A 81 1.07 2.59 -19.68
N SER A 82 1.84 1.53 -19.91
CA SER A 82 1.91 0.88 -21.23
C SER A 82 0.59 0.27 -21.70
N VAL A 83 -0.40 0.10 -20.81
CA VAL A 83 -1.73 -0.41 -21.14
C VAL A 83 -2.72 0.76 -21.15
N PRO A 84 -3.31 1.13 -22.31
CA PRO A 84 -4.25 2.24 -22.41
C PRO A 84 -5.45 2.07 -21.47
N GLY A 85 -5.82 3.15 -20.78
CA GLY A 85 -6.87 3.17 -19.76
C GLY A 85 -6.42 2.71 -18.36
N ILE A 86 -5.20 2.18 -18.20
CA ILE A 86 -4.61 1.87 -16.90
C ILE A 86 -3.56 2.93 -16.56
N PHE A 87 -3.73 3.56 -15.40
CA PHE A 87 -2.87 4.64 -14.91
C PHE A 87 -2.17 4.22 -13.62
N ALA A 88 -1.01 4.82 -13.35
CA ALA A 88 -0.31 4.64 -12.10
C ALA A 88 0.17 5.99 -11.56
N ILE A 89 -0.20 6.30 -10.31
CA ILE A 89 0.13 7.55 -9.61
C ILE A 89 0.67 7.24 -8.21
N GLY A 90 1.44 8.17 -7.64
CA GLY A 90 2.07 7.99 -6.33
C GLY A 90 3.29 7.08 -6.41
N ASP A 91 3.66 6.46 -5.29
CA ASP A 91 4.98 5.80 -5.13
C ASP A 91 5.15 4.50 -5.94
N ILE A 92 4.07 4.01 -6.56
CA ILE A 92 4.08 2.80 -7.40
C ILE A 92 4.61 3.05 -8.81
N ASN A 93 4.62 4.30 -9.29
CA ASN A 93 5.04 4.61 -10.67
C ASN A 93 6.51 5.03 -10.77
N TRP A 94 7.01 5.08 -12.02
CA TRP A 94 8.33 5.56 -12.33
C TRP A 94 8.35 6.39 -13.62
N TYR A 95 9.10 7.48 -13.60
CA TYR A 95 9.47 8.31 -14.74
C TYR A 95 10.76 9.10 -14.41
N PRO A 96 11.49 9.63 -15.40
CA PRO A 96 12.70 10.41 -15.14
C PRO A 96 12.44 11.60 -14.21
N GLY A 97 13.17 11.65 -13.09
CA GLY A 97 13.02 12.71 -12.08
C GLY A 97 11.92 12.47 -11.03
N LYS A 98 11.30 11.28 -10.99
CA LYS A 98 10.32 10.92 -9.96
C LYS A 98 10.86 11.12 -8.54
N LEU A 99 10.06 11.80 -7.70
CA LEU A 99 10.22 11.85 -6.25
C LEU A 99 9.05 11.15 -5.56
N LYS A 100 9.33 10.30 -4.57
CA LYS A 100 8.33 9.60 -3.76
C LYS A 100 7.81 10.51 -2.65
N LEU A 101 6.98 11.46 -3.05
CA LEU A 101 6.42 12.48 -2.17
C LEU A 101 4.91 12.58 -2.39
N ILE A 102 4.18 12.85 -1.31
CA ILE A 102 2.73 13.01 -1.35
C ILE A 102 2.32 14.10 -2.36
N LEU A 103 3.05 15.22 -2.42
CA LEU A 103 2.75 16.30 -3.37
C LEU A 103 2.89 15.89 -4.85
N SER A 104 3.76 14.92 -5.17
CA SER A 104 3.95 14.42 -6.52
C SER A 104 2.74 13.59 -6.91
N GLY A 105 2.28 12.72 -6.01
CA GLY A 105 1.03 11.97 -6.18
C GLY A 105 -0.19 12.87 -6.45
N PHE A 106 -0.27 14.04 -5.82
CA PHE A 106 -1.35 15.00 -6.11
C PHE A 106 -1.28 15.58 -7.52
N HIS A 107 -0.10 16.02 -7.95
CA HIS A 107 0.13 16.50 -9.31
C HIS A 107 -0.19 15.41 -10.35
N GLU A 108 0.27 14.18 -10.07
CA GLU A 108 0.06 13.02 -10.92
C GLU A 108 -1.42 12.67 -11.06
N GLY A 109 -2.15 12.63 -9.95
CA GLY A 109 -3.58 12.40 -9.94
C GLY A 109 -4.37 13.47 -10.72
N ALA A 110 -3.93 14.73 -10.65
CA ALA A 110 -4.58 15.83 -11.37
C ALA A 110 -4.47 15.68 -12.90
N LEU A 111 -3.29 15.31 -13.41
CA LEU A 111 -3.08 15.07 -14.85
C LEU A 111 -3.74 13.76 -15.31
N MET A 112 -3.66 12.70 -14.50
CA MET A 112 -4.31 11.42 -14.78
C MET A 112 -5.82 11.59 -15.00
N ALA A 113 -6.50 12.34 -14.13
CA ALA A 113 -7.93 12.56 -14.23
C ALA A 113 -8.36 13.24 -15.56
N GLN A 114 -7.51 14.11 -16.12
CA GLN A 114 -7.76 14.75 -17.41
C GLN A 114 -7.79 13.72 -18.55
N LYS A 115 -6.82 12.80 -18.57
CA LYS A 115 -6.75 11.74 -19.59
C LYS A 115 -7.85 10.69 -19.39
N ALA A 116 -8.08 10.25 -18.15
CA ALA A 116 -9.14 9.30 -17.79
C ALA A 116 -10.53 9.80 -18.20
N TYR A 117 -10.80 11.11 -18.07
CA TYR A 117 -12.07 11.71 -18.48
C TYR A 117 -12.42 11.40 -19.95
N HIS A 118 -11.43 11.38 -20.84
CA HIS A 118 -11.66 11.12 -22.27
C HIS A 118 -11.98 9.66 -22.58
N TYR A 119 -11.52 8.71 -21.74
CA TYR A 119 -11.95 7.31 -21.83
C TYR A 119 -13.38 7.12 -21.31
N VAL A 120 -13.72 7.79 -20.21
CA VAL A 120 -15.05 7.65 -19.57
C VAL A 120 -16.14 8.37 -20.37
N TYR A 121 -15.83 9.55 -20.93
CA TYR A 121 -16.77 10.38 -21.67
C TYR A 121 -16.27 10.69 -23.09
N PRO A 122 -16.17 9.68 -23.97
CA PRO A 122 -15.70 9.87 -25.33
C PRO A 122 -16.57 10.89 -26.05
N GLY A 123 -15.93 11.82 -26.76
CA GLY A 123 -16.60 12.90 -27.50
C GLY A 123 -17.10 14.07 -26.66
N LYS A 124 -17.09 14.00 -25.32
CA LYS A 124 -17.39 15.17 -24.49
C LYS A 124 -16.17 16.09 -24.41
N ARG A 125 -16.36 17.35 -24.77
CA ARG A 125 -15.33 18.38 -24.58
C ARG A 125 -15.12 18.64 -23.09
N LEU A 126 -13.88 18.53 -22.64
CA LEU A 126 -13.47 18.92 -21.29
C LEU A 126 -13.14 20.42 -21.28
N VAL A 127 -13.80 21.18 -20.40
CA VAL A 127 -13.57 22.61 -20.24
C VAL A 127 -12.87 22.82 -18.89
N PHE A 128 -11.69 23.40 -18.93
CA PHE A 128 -10.92 23.69 -17.73
C PHE A 128 -11.57 24.83 -16.94
N GLN A 129 -11.70 24.64 -15.63
CA GLN A 129 -12.36 25.56 -14.72
C GLN A 129 -11.63 25.58 -13.38
N TYR A 130 -11.58 26.75 -12.73
CA TYR A 130 -11.01 26.88 -11.38
C TYR A 130 -12.10 26.67 -10.33
N THR A 131 -11.75 25.97 -9.25
CA THR A 131 -12.68 25.68 -8.13
C THR A 131 -13.16 26.95 -7.42
N THR A 132 -12.36 28.01 -7.43
CA THR A 132 -12.67 29.31 -6.80
C THR A 132 -13.76 30.09 -7.50
N SER A 133 -13.89 29.98 -8.83
CA SER A 133 -14.81 30.79 -9.64
C SER A 133 -15.91 30.00 -10.34
N SER A 134 -15.78 28.67 -10.47
CA SER A 134 -16.79 27.86 -11.13
C SER A 134 -17.90 27.44 -10.17
N THR A 135 -19.09 27.98 -10.40
CA THR A 135 -20.32 27.52 -9.72
C THR A 135 -20.65 26.06 -10.02
N SER A 136 -20.33 25.56 -11.22
CA SER A 136 -20.49 24.14 -11.60
C SER A 136 -19.62 23.22 -10.75
N LEU A 137 -18.36 23.61 -10.49
CA LEU A 137 -17.48 22.85 -9.61
C LEU A 137 -17.91 22.99 -8.15
N GLN A 138 -18.28 24.18 -7.69
CA GLN A 138 -18.77 24.41 -6.32
C GLN A 138 -20.03 23.59 -6.01
N LYS A 139 -20.94 23.39 -6.98
CA LYS A 139 -22.09 22.48 -6.85
C LYS A 139 -21.65 21.03 -6.64
N LYS A 140 -20.66 20.55 -7.41
CA LYS A 140 -20.10 19.19 -7.24
C LYS A 140 -19.42 19.01 -5.87
N LEU A 141 -18.84 20.08 -5.32
CA LEU A 141 -18.24 20.10 -3.99
C LEU A 141 -19.26 20.30 -2.85
N GLY A 142 -20.55 20.51 -3.16
CA GLY A 142 -21.58 20.78 -2.16
C GLY A 142 -21.49 22.17 -1.49
N VAL A 143 -20.73 23.10 -2.07
CA VAL A 143 -20.53 24.45 -1.52
C VAL A 143 -21.59 25.44 -2.02
N ALA A 144 -21.97 25.34 -3.29
CA ALA A 144 -23.04 26.16 -3.87
C ALA A 144 -24.35 25.38 -3.86
N GLN A 145 -25.43 25.99 -3.35
CA GLN A 145 -26.76 25.38 -3.39
C GLN A 145 -27.21 25.17 -4.83
N SER A 146 -27.92 24.07 -5.04
CA SER A 146 -28.67 23.86 -6.26
C SER A 146 -29.85 24.82 -6.23
N ALA A 147 -29.84 25.81 -7.13
CA ALA A 147 -31.03 26.58 -7.44
C ALA A 147 -32.11 25.65 -7.99
#